data_AF-A0A357N9P0-F1
#
_entry.id   AF-A0A357N9P0-F1
#
_cell.length_a   1.000
_cell.length_b   1.000
_cell.length_c   1.000
_cell.angle_alpha   90.00
_cell.angle_beta   90.00
_cell.angle_gamma   90.00
#
_symmetry.space_group_name_H-M   'P 1'
#
loop_
_entity.id
_entity.type
_entity.pdbx_description
1 polymer ?
#
loop_
_entity_poly.entity_id
_entity_poly.type
_entity_poly.pdbx_seq_one_letter_code
_entity_poly.pdbx_strand_id
1 'polypeptide(L)' 'QHIGLDVAGIDVVTGDIGKPLAKTGGAIIEINAAPGIRMHHYPAKGKPRAVADIIVGKLFPPGEQGRIP' A
#
# COMPACT_ATOMS: atom_id res chain seq x y z
N GLN A 1 -15.78 -1.88 -4.41
CA GLN A 1 -14.71 -2.84 -4.07
C GLN A 1 -15.09 -4.17 -4.70
N HIS A 2 -14.32 -4.71 -5.66
CA HIS A 2 -14.70 -5.92 -6.41
C HIS A 2 -13.90 -7.18 -6.04
N ILE A 3 -12.83 -7.06 -5.22
CA ILE A 3 -11.87 -8.16 -4.96
C ILE A 3 -11.73 -8.48 -3.45
N GLY A 4 -12.45 -7.80 -2.57
CA GLY A 4 -12.44 -8.10 -1.12
C GLY A 4 -11.08 -7.94 -0.43
N LEU A 5 -10.18 -7.11 -0.98
CA LEU A 5 -8.88 -6.79 -0.38
C LEU A 5 -8.99 -5.49 0.43
N ASP A 6 -8.74 -5.57 1.73
CA ASP A 6 -8.68 -4.40 2.62
C ASP A 6 -7.40 -3.58 2.38
N VAL A 7 -6.31 -4.27 2.02
CA VAL A 7 -5.00 -3.69 1.72
C VAL A 7 -4.40 -4.42 0.51
N ALA A 8 -3.82 -3.66 -0.42
CA ALA A 8 -3.07 -4.20 -1.54
C ALA A 8 -1.84 -3.33 -1.83
N GLY A 9 -0.75 -3.97 -2.27
CA GLY A 9 0.38 -3.28 -2.89
C GLY A 9 0.17 -3.23 -4.41
N ILE A 10 0.46 -2.09 -5.02
CA ILE A 10 0.34 -1.91 -6.47
C ILE A 10 1.71 -1.53 -7.00
N ASP A 11 2.27 -2.39 -7.85
CA ASP A 11 3.54 -2.11 -8.50
C ASP A 11 3.28 -1.48 -9.86
N VAL A 12 3.95 -0.35 -10.09
CA VAL A 12 3.72 0.53 -11.24
C VAL A 12 5.03 0.81 -11.93
N VAL A 13 5.01 0.80 -13.27
CA VAL A 13 6.09 1.30 -14.11
C VAL A 13 5.66 2.58 -14.80
N THR A 14 6.54 3.59 -14.81
CA THR A 14 6.32 4.87 -15.49
C THR A 14 7.65 5.44 -15.93
N GLY A 15 7.67 6.15 -17.06
CA GLY A 15 8.87 6.85 -17.53
C GLY A 15 9.22 8.09 -16.69
N ASP A 16 8.27 8.63 -15.93
CA ASP A 16 8.46 9.81 -15.08
C ASP A 16 7.51 9.74 -13.87
N ILE A 17 8.06 9.73 -12.64
CA ILE A 17 7.27 9.69 -11.39
C ILE A 17 6.71 11.05 -10.96
N GLY A 18 7.18 12.14 -11.59
CA GLY A 18 6.71 13.50 -11.32
C GLY A 18 5.44 13.89 -12.09
N LYS A 19 4.92 13.02 -12.96
CA LYS A 19 3.76 13.26 -13.82
C LYS A 19 2.66 12.22 -13.57
N PRO A 20 1.38 12.56 -13.86
CA PRO A 20 0.30 11.58 -13.80
C PRO A 20 0.53 10.41 -14.76
N LEU A 21 0.24 9.18 -14.33
CA LEU A 21 0.46 7.95 -15.11
C LEU A 21 -0.20 7.98 -16.49
N ALA A 22 -1.41 8.57 -16.60
CA ALA A 22 -2.12 8.72 -17.87
C ALA A 22 -1.35 9.57 -18.91
N LYS A 23 -0.49 10.49 -18.45
CA LYS A 23 0.34 11.33 -19.34
C LYS A 23 1.66 10.65 -19.72
N THR A 24 2.14 9.72 -18.90
CA THR A 24 3.41 9.02 -19.15
C THR A 24 3.22 7.69 -19.87
N GLY A 25 1.98 7.24 -20.04
CA GLY A 25 1.70 5.89 -20.54
C GLY A 25 2.14 4.81 -19.55
N GLY A 26 2.20 5.13 -18.26
CA GLY A 26 2.58 4.17 -17.22
C GLY A 26 1.56 3.04 -17.05
N ALA A 27 1.99 1.93 -16.49
CA ALA A 27 1.19 0.71 -16.35
C ALA A 27 1.30 0.11 -14.94
N ILE A 28 0.21 -0.48 -14.47
CA ILE A 28 0.22 -1.39 -13.31
C ILE A 28 0.73 -2.73 -13.80
N ILE A 29 1.75 -3.28 -13.15
CA ILE A 29 2.35 -4.56 -13.53
C ILE A 29 1.95 -5.71 -12.60
N GLU A 30 1.63 -5.41 -11.34
CA GLU A 30 1.27 -6.39 -10.33
C GLU A 30 0.34 -5.79 -9.27
N ILE A 31 -0.54 -6.64 -8.74
CA ILE A 31 -1.35 -6.34 -7.55
C ILE A 31 -1.05 -7.42 -6.52
N ASN A 32 -0.47 -6.99 -5.40
CA ASN A 32 -0.04 -7.84 -4.30
C ASN A 32 -1.08 -7.82 -3.17
N ALA A 33 -1.75 -8.94 -2.91
CA ALA A 33 -2.74 -9.07 -1.83
C ALA A 33 -2.10 -9.03 -0.41
N ALA A 34 -0.84 -9.42 -0.29
CA ALA A 34 -0.07 -9.39 0.96
C ALA A 34 1.21 -8.54 0.79
N PRO A 35 1.10 -7.20 0.75
CA PRO A 35 2.24 -6.34 0.48
C PRO A 35 3.23 -6.30 1.65
N GLY A 36 4.52 -6.35 1.34
CA GLY A 36 5.58 -6.14 2.33
C GLY A 36 5.66 -4.68 2.78
N ILE A 37 5.43 -4.41 4.07
CA ILE A 37 5.47 -3.05 4.62
C ILE A 37 6.82 -2.62 5.20
N ARG A 38 7.81 -3.54 5.25
CA ARG A 38 9.13 -3.27 5.85
C ARG A 38 9.84 -2.10 5.18
N MET A 39 9.83 -2.06 3.85
CA MET A 39 10.52 -1.01 3.08
C MET A 39 9.92 0.39 3.31
N HIS A 40 8.67 0.47 3.77
CA HIS A 40 8.03 1.73 4.16
C HIS A 40 8.52 2.23 5.52
N HIS A 41 8.71 1.32 6.50
CA HIS A 41 9.16 1.67 7.85
C HIS A 41 10.66 1.87 7.94
N TYR A 42 11.43 1.09 7.18
CA TYR A 42 12.89 1.06 7.22
C TYR A 42 13.44 1.21 5.79
N PRO A 43 13.23 2.36 5.13
CA PRO A 43 13.73 2.56 3.78
C PRO A 43 15.25 2.69 3.78
N ALA A 44 15.91 2.18 2.74
CA ALA A 44 17.35 2.38 2.56
C ALA A 44 17.73 3.86 2.38
N LYS A 45 16.82 4.67 1.79
CA LYS A 45 16.95 6.12 1.60
C LYS A 45 15.58 6.79 1.72
N GLY A 46 15.56 8.04 2.19
CA GLY A 46 14.34 8.84 2.32
C GLY A 46 13.70 8.77 3.70
N LYS A 47 12.42 9.13 3.80
CA LYS A 47 11.71 9.27 5.07
C LYS A 47 10.88 8.01 5.40
N PRO A 48 11.08 7.40 6.58
CA PRO A 48 10.20 6.35 7.10
C PRO A 48 8.72 6.73 7.13
N ARG A 49 7.84 5.76 6.90
CA ARG A 49 6.38 5.89 6.96
C ARG A 49 5.80 4.79 7.85
N ALA A 50 5.07 5.19 8.90
CA ALA A 50 4.38 4.29 9.82
C ALA A 50 3.08 3.76 9.20
N VAL A 51 3.20 2.92 8.17
CA VAL A 51 2.04 2.38 7.46
C VAL A 51 1.33 1.27 8.24
N ALA A 52 2.00 0.63 9.19
CA ALA A 52 1.42 -0.42 10.02
C ALA A 52 0.27 0.12 10.86
N ASP A 53 0.49 1.24 11.56
CA ASP A 53 -0.51 1.87 12.42
C ASP A 53 -1.77 2.26 11.64
N ILE A 54 -1.59 2.76 10.41
CA ILE A 54 -2.69 3.14 9.53
C ILE A 54 -3.47 1.90 9.08
N ILE A 55 -2.77 0.82 8.72
CA ILE A 55 -3.40 -0.45 8.31
C ILE A 55 -4.18 -1.03 9.49
N VAL A 56 -3.54 -1.17 10.66
CA VAL A 56 -4.16 -1.72 11.87
C VAL A 56 -5.37 -0.87 12.29
N GLY A 57 -5.25 0.46 12.31
CA GLY A 57 -6.35 1.34 12.67
C GLY A 57 -7.55 1.29 11.70
N LYS A 58 -7.31 0.93 10.43
CA LYS A 58 -8.38 0.69 9.45
C LYS A 58 -9.01 -0.70 9.57
N LEU A 59 -8.20 -1.72 9.85
CA LEU A 59 -8.67 -3.11 9.99
C LEU A 59 -9.39 -3.34 11.33
N PHE A 60 -8.99 -2.63 12.38
CA PHE A 60 -9.57 -2.74 13.72
C PHE A 60 -9.93 -1.35 14.26
N PRO A 61 -11.05 -0.77 13.82
CA PRO A 61 -11.51 0.53 14.28
C PRO A 61 -11.73 0.54 15.81
N PRO A 62 -11.53 1.69 16.48
CA PRO A 62 -11.78 1.81 17.91
C PRO A 62 -13.20 1.39 18.30
N GLY A 63 -13.31 0.49 19.28
CA GLY A 63 -14.60 -0.04 19.75
C GLY A 63 -15.02 -1.36 19.13
N GLU A 64 -14.31 -1.85 18.10
CA GLU A 64 -14.50 -3.18 17.55
C GLU A 64 -13.61 -4.21 18.25
N GLN A 65 -14.13 -5.42 18.49
CA GLN A 65 -13.32 -6.53 18.98
C GLN A 65 -12.49 -7.08 17.80
N GLY A 66 -11.28 -6.54 17.63
CA GLY A 66 -10.32 -7.10 16.68
C GLY A 66 -9.96 -8.53 17.08
N ARG A 67 -10.50 -9.52 16.37
CA ARG A 67 -10.17 -10.93 16.55
C ARG A 67 -9.24 -11.38 15.44
N ILE A 68 -8.00 -11.67 15.80
CA ILE A 68 -7.11 -12.47 14.95
C ILE A 68 -7.49 -13.94 15.21
N PRO A 69 -7.71 -14.78 14.16
CA PRO A 69 -8.08 -16.19 14.32
C PRO A 69 -7.16 -16.96 15.27
#